data_AF-A0A1I7L6R9-F1
#
_entry.id   AF-A0A1I7L6R9-F1
#
_cell.length_a   1.000
_cell.length_b   1.000
_cell.length_c   1.000
_cell.angle_alpha   90.00
_cell.angle_beta   90.00
_cell.angle_gamma   90.00
#
_symmetry.space_group_name_H-M   'P 1'
#
loop_
_entity.id
_entity.type
_entity.pdbx_description
1 polymer ?
#
loop_
_entity_poly.entity_id
_entity_poly.type
_entity_poly.pdbx_seq_one_letter_code
_entity_poly.pdbx_strand_id
1 'polypeptide(L)'
;MLAKEIAFIERFKARASHAAQVQSRVKKLDKIERVEPPRRRQSVAFEFQPAPRSGDDVVMLKGVHKRYGSRTIYEGLDFSVRRRERWCVMGINGAGKSTLLKLVTGTTAPDDGSVTVGGSVKLGYFAQHAMDLLDGDRTVFQTLEEAFPQAGQGSLRALAGCFGFSGDDVEKRCRVLSGGEKARLVMALMLYDPPNFLVLDEPTNHLDMGTKEMLIEALANYEGTMLFVSHDRHFLAALSNRVLEVTPEGIHQYGGGYTEYVARTGQEAPGLRS
;
A
#
# COMPACT_ATOMS: atom_id res chain seq x y z
N MET A 1 -15.93 36.89 -4.69
CA MET A 1 -16.24 37.53 -6.00
C MET A 1 -17.58 37.01 -6.55
N LEU A 2 -17.77 35.69 -6.64
CA LEU A 2 -18.99 35.02 -7.12
C LEU A 2 -20.30 35.45 -6.42
N ALA A 3 -20.32 35.54 -5.09
CA ALA A 3 -21.52 35.89 -4.34
C ALA A 3 -22.09 37.30 -4.68
N LYS A 4 -21.22 38.26 -4.99
CA LYS A 4 -21.64 39.63 -5.39
C LYS A 4 -22.27 39.63 -6.78
N GLU A 5 -21.76 38.82 -7.69
CA GLU A 5 -22.29 38.67 -9.05
C GLU A 5 -23.67 37.97 -9.05
N ILE A 6 -23.83 36.92 -8.25
CA ILE A 6 -25.10 36.20 -8.07
C ILE A 6 -26.16 37.12 -7.47
N ALA A 7 -25.83 37.84 -6.39
CA ALA A 7 -26.77 38.78 -5.75
C ALA A 7 -27.21 39.92 -6.71
N PHE A 8 -26.32 40.37 -7.59
CA PHE A 8 -26.66 41.35 -8.62
C PHE A 8 -27.64 40.78 -9.65
N ILE A 9 -27.39 39.55 -10.13
CA ILE A 9 -28.28 38.86 -11.07
C ILE A 9 -29.66 38.67 -10.44
N GLU A 10 -29.75 38.19 -9.21
CA GLU A 10 -31.03 37.97 -8.53
C GLU A 10 -31.81 39.27 -8.30
N ARG A 11 -31.12 40.34 -7.93
CA ARG A 11 -31.74 41.65 -7.67
C ARG A 11 -32.27 42.32 -8.95
N PHE A 12 -31.67 42.05 -10.11
CA PHE A 12 -31.95 42.77 -11.35
C PHE A 12 -32.50 41.90 -12.50
N LYS A 13 -32.68 40.58 -12.30
CA LYS A 13 -33.19 39.64 -13.32
C LYS A 13 -34.54 40.03 -13.94
N ALA A 14 -35.39 40.73 -13.20
CA ALA A 14 -36.73 41.14 -13.64
C ALA A 14 -36.80 42.57 -14.20
N ARG A 15 -35.69 43.33 -14.23
CA ARG A 15 -35.67 44.71 -14.74
C ARG A 15 -35.12 44.75 -16.16
N ALA A 16 -35.98 45.14 -17.12
CA ALA A 16 -35.62 45.24 -18.53
C ALA A 16 -34.41 46.17 -18.78
N SER A 17 -34.26 47.24 -18.00
CA SER A 17 -33.14 48.20 -18.11
C SER A 17 -31.75 47.59 -17.83
N HIS A 18 -31.67 46.45 -17.13
CA HIS A 18 -30.42 45.79 -16.78
C HIS A 18 -30.21 44.44 -17.48
N ALA A 19 -31.07 44.09 -18.44
CA ALA A 19 -31.05 42.80 -19.13
C ALA A 19 -29.67 42.47 -19.74
N ALA A 20 -29.04 43.42 -20.42
CA ALA A 20 -27.71 43.23 -21.01
C ALA A 20 -26.61 42.99 -19.96
N GLN A 21 -26.67 43.68 -18.81
CA GLN A 21 -25.71 43.51 -17.72
C GLN A 21 -25.89 42.18 -16.99
N VAL A 22 -27.12 41.75 -16.79
CA VAL A 22 -27.46 40.45 -16.21
C VAL A 22 -26.94 39.33 -17.12
N GLN A 23 -27.23 39.39 -18.43
CA GLN A 23 -26.76 38.40 -19.41
C GLN A 23 -25.24 38.30 -19.50
N SER A 24 -24.53 39.42 -19.45
CA SER A 24 -23.06 39.44 -19.45
C SER A 24 -22.46 38.75 -18.21
N ARG A 25 -23.05 38.96 -17.04
CA ARG A 25 -22.61 38.35 -15.78
C ARG A 25 -22.96 36.86 -15.69
N VAL A 26 -24.10 36.44 -16.22
CA VAL A 26 -24.46 35.01 -16.37
C VAL A 26 -23.43 34.29 -17.24
N LYS A 27 -23.11 34.83 -18.42
CA LYS A 27 -22.07 34.25 -19.30
C LYS A 27 -20.67 34.21 -18.66
N LYS A 28 -20.34 35.18 -17.78
CA LYS A 28 -19.09 35.15 -17.02
C LYS A 28 -19.10 34.05 -15.97
N LEU A 29 -20.24 33.81 -15.31
CA LEU A 29 -20.39 32.73 -14.33
C LEU A 29 -20.34 31.35 -14.97
N ASP A 30 -20.90 31.19 -16.17
CA ASP A 30 -20.87 29.92 -16.92
C ASP A 30 -19.47 29.52 -17.41
N LYS A 31 -18.57 30.51 -17.59
CA LYS A 31 -17.17 30.29 -17.99
C LYS A 31 -16.24 29.95 -16.83
N ILE A 32 -16.73 30.01 -15.59
CA ILE A 32 -15.95 29.61 -14.43
C ILE A 32 -16.13 28.10 -14.30
N GLU A 33 -15.08 27.35 -14.61
CA GLU A 33 -15.02 25.92 -14.32
C GLU A 33 -15.29 25.72 -12.83
N ARG A 34 -16.43 25.10 -12.52
CA ARG A 34 -16.78 24.72 -11.16
C ARG A 34 -15.87 23.58 -10.76
N VAL A 35 -14.80 23.89 -10.04
CA VAL A 35 -14.05 22.90 -9.29
C VAL A 35 -14.99 22.40 -8.19
N GLU A 36 -15.61 21.24 -8.40
CA GLU A 36 -16.34 20.58 -7.31
C GLU A 36 -15.37 20.31 -6.18
N PRO A 37 -15.63 20.76 -4.94
CA PRO A 37 -14.80 20.38 -3.82
C PRO A 37 -14.77 18.85 -3.75
N PRO A 38 -13.60 18.23 -3.54
CA PRO A 38 -13.50 16.77 -3.50
C PRO A 38 -14.50 16.25 -2.46
N ARG A 39 -15.32 15.28 -2.86
CA ARG A 39 -16.28 14.63 -1.95
C ARG A 39 -15.50 14.16 -0.73
N ARG A 40 -15.91 14.58 0.47
CA ARG A 40 -15.38 14.02 1.74
C ARG A 40 -15.60 12.51 1.66
N ARG A 41 -14.52 11.73 1.60
CA ARG A 41 -14.59 10.27 1.77
C ARG A 41 -15.23 10.03 3.14
N GLN A 42 -16.45 9.49 3.16
CA GLN A 42 -16.97 8.86 4.36
C GLN A 42 -16.13 7.59 4.53
N SER A 43 -15.13 7.61 5.41
CA SER A 43 -14.40 6.41 5.77
C SER A 43 -15.36 5.50 6.53
N VAL A 44 -15.84 4.47 5.84
CA VAL A 44 -16.47 3.35 6.53
C VAL A 44 -15.34 2.63 7.26
N ALA A 45 -15.36 2.65 8.59
CA ALA A 45 -14.43 1.88 9.38
C ALA A 45 -14.71 0.39 9.12
N PHE A 46 -13.79 -0.28 8.44
CA PHE A 46 -13.85 -1.71 8.22
C PHE A 46 -13.01 -2.38 9.31
N GLU A 47 -13.64 -3.21 10.14
CA GLU A 47 -12.92 -4.01 11.14
C GLU A 47 -12.29 -5.22 10.45
N PHE A 48 -10.97 -5.20 10.30
CA PHE A 48 -10.22 -6.32 9.76
C PHE A 48 -10.19 -7.48 10.76
N GLN A 49 -10.32 -8.70 10.24
CA GLN A 49 -10.14 -9.88 11.07
C GLN A 49 -8.69 -9.96 11.57
N PRO A 50 -8.45 -10.48 12.78
CA PRO A 50 -7.08 -10.72 13.24
C PRO A 50 -6.45 -11.84 12.40
N ALA A 51 -5.17 -11.67 12.06
CA ALA A 51 -4.42 -12.71 11.37
C ALA A 51 -4.33 -13.98 12.23
N PRO A 52 -4.43 -15.18 11.63
CA PRO A 52 -4.35 -16.42 12.38
C PRO A 52 -2.96 -16.60 13.01
N ARG A 53 -2.90 -17.18 14.20
CA ARG A 53 -1.62 -17.37 14.90
C ARG A 53 -0.68 -18.30 14.11
N SER A 54 0.54 -17.83 13.81
CA SER A 54 1.65 -18.63 13.30
C SER A 54 2.51 -19.21 14.44
N GLY A 55 3.44 -20.12 14.10
CA GLY A 55 4.55 -20.47 14.98
C GLY A 55 5.42 -19.26 15.37
N ASP A 56 6.27 -19.43 16.39
CA ASP A 56 7.13 -18.33 16.87
C ASP A 56 8.24 -18.00 15.86
N ASP A 57 8.78 -19.00 15.17
CA ASP A 57 9.69 -18.83 14.06
C ASP A 57 8.89 -18.80 12.75
N VAL A 58 8.97 -17.69 12.03
CA VAL A 58 8.16 -17.45 10.82
C VAL A 58 8.98 -17.76 9.58
N VAL A 59 10.22 -17.29 9.53
CA VAL A 59 11.17 -17.58 8.45
C VAL A 59 12.57 -17.74 9.01
N MET A 60 13.34 -18.67 8.45
CA MET A 60 14.72 -18.93 8.82
C MET A 60 15.58 -19.15 7.58
N LEU A 61 16.56 -18.28 7.39
CA LEU A 61 17.64 -18.39 6.41
C LEU A 61 18.88 -18.87 7.17
N LYS A 62 19.47 -19.98 6.71
CA LYS A 62 20.71 -20.52 7.28
C LYS A 62 21.77 -20.67 6.21
N GLY A 63 22.90 -20.00 6.39
CA GLY A 63 24.06 -20.03 5.50
C GLY A 63 23.69 -19.79 4.04
N VAL A 64 22.75 -18.87 3.76
CA VAL A 64 22.22 -18.70 2.41
C VAL A 64 23.25 -18.02 1.51
N HIS A 65 23.57 -18.67 0.39
CA HIS A 65 24.34 -18.09 -0.71
C HIS A 65 23.40 -17.77 -1.87
N LYS A 66 23.59 -16.59 -2.48
CA LYS A 66 22.87 -16.23 -3.70
C LYS A 66 23.73 -15.38 -4.63
N ARG A 67 23.75 -15.76 -5.91
CA ARG A 67 24.53 -15.14 -6.99
C ARG A 67 23.66 -14.98 -8.24
N TYR A 68 23.95 -13.94 -9.01
CA TYR A 68 23.39 -13.73 -10.35
C TYR A 68 24.55 -13.49 -11.31
N GLY A 69 24.88 -14.49 -12.12
CA GLY A 69 26.08 -14.47 -12.96
C GLY A 69 27.34 -14.32 -12.10
N SER A 70 28.14 -13.28 -12.35
CA SER A 70 29.35 -12.98 -11.58
C SER A 70 29.08 -12.22 -10.27
N ARG A 71 27.87 -11.68 -10.08
CA ARG A 71 27.53 -10.85 -8.93
C ARG A 71 27.06 -11.72 -7.77
N THR A 72 27.82 -11.74 -6.68
CA THR A 72 27.38 -12.31 -5.40
C THR A 72 26.46 -11.30 -4.70
N ILE A 73 25.30 -11.77 -4.26
CA ILE A 73 24.34 -10.99 -3.46
C ILE A 73 24.46 -11.37 -1.99
N TYR A 74 24.49 -12.67 -1.69
CA TYR A 74 24.66 -13.20 -0.34
C TYR A 74 25.70 -14.30 -0.32
N GLU A 75 26.51 -14.32 0.74
CA GLU A 75 27.54 -15.31 1.00
C GLU A 75 27.47 -15.71 2.48
N GLY A 76 26.79 -16.83 2.78
CA GLY A 76 26.61 -17.31 4.15
C GLY A 76 25.61 -16.52 4.99
N LEU A 77 24.52 -16.04 4.40
CA LEU A 77 23.51 -15.25 5.11
C LEU A 77 22.72 -16.08 6.13
N ASP A 78 22.83 -15.71 7.41
CA ASP A 78 21.93 -16.12 8.50
C ASP A 78 20.96 -14.99 8.86
N PHE A 79 19.66 -15.28 8.77
CA PHE A 79 18.61 -14.32 9.13
C PHE A 79 17.35 -15.05 9.56
N SER A 80 16.70 -14.59 10.63
CA SER A 80 15.46 -15.17 11.12
C SER A 80 14.43 -14.09 11.37
N VAL A 81 13.19 -14.36 10.97
CA VAL A 81 12.03 -13.53 11.28
C VAL A 81 11.15 -14.28 12.27
N ARG A 82 10.83 -13.66 13.39
CA ARG A 82 9.97 -14.21 14.44
C ARG A 82 8.59 -13.55 14.43
N ARG A 83 7.63 -14.21 15.06
CA ARG A 83 6.23 -13.75 15.11
C ARG A 83 6.14 -12.35 15.70
N ARG A 84 5.32 -11.48 15.09
CA ARG A 84 5.10 -10.05 15.44
C ARG A 84 6.29 -9.13 15.18
N GLU A 85 7.37 -9.63 14.60
CA GLU A 85 8.42 -8.76 14.08
C GLU A 85 7.97 -8.11 12.78
N ARG A 86 8.33 -6.83 12.63
CA ARG A 86 8.00 -5.97 11.50
C ARG A 86 9.31 -5.37 11.01
N TRP A 87 9.97 -6.13 10.15
CA TRP A 87 11.28 -5.81 9.61
C TRP A 87 11.15 -4.88 8.40
N CYS A 88 11.74 -3.69 8.49
CA CYS A 88 12.03 -2.93 7.29
C CYS A 88 13.42 -3.26 6.78
N VAL A 89 13.52 -3.51 5.48
CA VAL A 89 14.77 -3.87 4.80
C VAL A 89 15.32 -2.63 4.10
N MET A 90 16.48 -2.20 4.54
CA MET A 90 17.18 -0.99 4.15
C MET A 90 18.42 -1.33 3.33
N GLY A 91 18.93 -0.36 2.58
CA GLY A 91 20.16 -0.54 1.81
C GLY A 91 20.10 0.17 0.47
N ILE A 92 21.26 0.36 -0.15
CA ILE A 92 21.38 1.01 -1.45
C ILE A 92 20.67 0.20 -2.56
N ASN A 93 20.46 0.85 -3.71
CA ASN A 93 19.92 0.14 -4.88
C ASN A 93 20.90 -0.94 -5.34
N GLY A 94 20.37 -2.15 -5.55
CA GLY A 94 21.19 -3.32 -5.87
C GLY A 94 21.86 -3.99 -4.67
N ALA A 95 21.63 -3.56 -3.43
CA ALA A 95 22.18 -4.23 -2.25
C ALA A 95 21.65 -5.66 -2.04
N GLY A 96 20.52 -6.02 -2.67
CA GLY A 96 19.91 -7.35 -2.54
C GLY A 96 18.55 -7.37 -1.87
N LYS A 97 17.97 -6.23 -1.49
CA LYS A 97 16.65 -6.12 -0.83
C LYS A 97 15.57 -6.99 -1.49
N SER A 98 15.28 -6.77 -2.77
CA SER A 98 14.27 -7.58 -3.50
C SER A 98 14.69 -9.05 -3.64
N THR A 99 15.99 -9.37 -3.63
CA THR A 99 16.47 -10.76 -3.62
C THR A 99 16.14 -11.44 -2.30
N LEU A 100 16.33 -10.75 -1.16
CA LEU A 100 15.91 -11.25 0.16
C LEU A 100 14.40 -11.55 0.17
N LEU A 101 13.60 -10.61 -0.31
CA LEU A 101 12.14 -10.79 -0.37
C LEU A 101 11.78 -12.02 -1.22
N LYS A 102 12.40 -12.17 -2.40
CA LYS A 102 12.19 -13.33 -3.29
C LYS A 102 12.63 -14.67 -2.70
N LEU A 103 13.71 -14.68 -1.91
CA LEU A 103 14.16 -15.87 -1.19
C LEU A 103 13.13 -16.27 -0.13
N VAL A 104 12.67 -15.28 0.65
CA VAL A 104 11.69 -15.47 1.71
C VAL A 104 10.32 -15.92 1.19
N THR A 105 9.89 -15.40 0.05
CA THR A 105 8.62 -15.79 -0.60
C THR A 105 8.73 -17.11 -1.38
N GLY A 106 9.94 -17.68 -1.49
CA GLY A 106 10.18 -18.87 -2.31
C GLY A 106 10.11 -18.63 -3.83
N THR A 107 9.99 -17.38 -4.28
CA THR A 107 10.01 -17.02 -5.71
C THR A 107 11.39 -17.26 -6.34
N THR A 108 12.44 -17.33 -5.52
CA THR A 108 13.77 -17.75 -5.95
C THR A 108 14.39 -18.67 -4.91
N ALA A 109 15.11 -19.70 -5.35
CA ALA A 109 15.85 -20.60 -4.48
C ALA A 109 17.24 -20.03 -4.13
N PRO A 110 17.78 -20.34 -2.94
CA PRO A 110 19.19 -20.11 -2.66
C PRO A 110 20.07 -21.01 -3.55
N ASP A 111 21.30 -20.59 -3.82
CA ASP A 111 22.26 -21.41 -4.56
C ASP A 111 22.98 -22.42 -3.62
N ASP A 112 23.12 -22.07 -2.34
CA ASP A 112 23.54 -22.94 -1.24
C ASP A 112 22.92 -22.45 0.08
N GLY A 113 22.90 -23.31 1.11
CA GLY A 113 22.20 -23.08 2.37
C GLY A 113 20.71 -23.41 2.29
N SER A 114 19.91 -22.86 3.22
CA SER A 114 18.48 -23.17 3.29
C SER A 114 17.60 -21.98 3.69
N VAL A 115 16.39 -21.95 3.13
CA VAL A 115 15.30 -21.04 3.53
C VAL A 115 14.13 -21.90 3.99
N THR A 116 13.75 -21.76 5.26
CA THR A 116 12.64 -22.51 5.87
C THR A 116 11.54 -21.56 6.31
N VAL A 117 10.31 -21.83 5.87
CA VAL A 117 9.11 -21.14 6.37
C VAL A 117 8.53 -21.95 7.53
N GLY A 118 8.17 -21.26 8.60
CA GLY A 118 7.66 -21.87 9.83
C GLY A 118 6.29 -22.55 9.66
N GLY A 119 5.95 -23.40 10.63
CA GLY A 119 4.67 -24.09 10.66
C GLY A 119 3.49 -23.12 10.79
N SER A 120 2.40 -23.42 10.09
CA SER A 120 1.15 -22.62 10.08
C SER A 120 1.33 -21.17 9.58
N VAL A 121 2.42 -20.88 8.87
CA VAL A 121 2.60 -19.58 8.21
C VAL A 121 1.73 -19.53 6.95
N LYS A 122 0.84 -18.55 6.90
CA LYS A 122 0.14 -18.11 5.70
C LYS A 122 0.87 -16.87 5.19
N LEU A 123 1.62 -17.02 4.10
CA LEU A 123 2.39 -15.93 3.51
C LEU A 123 1.53 -15.18 2.48
N GLY A 124 1.47 -13.86 2.62
CA GLY A 124 0.99 -12.96 1.58
C GLY A 124 2.13 -12.12 1.04
N TYR A 125 2.28 -12.06 -0.28
CA TYR A 125 3.30 -11.25 -0.95
C TYR A 125 2.62 -10.14 -1.75
N PHE A 126 2.87 -8.89 -1.36
CA PHE A 126 2.49 -7.72 -2.12
C PHE A 126 3.70 -7.21 -2.90
N ALA A 127 3.65 -7.37 -4.21
CA ALA A 127 4.61 -6.79 -5.13
C ALA A 127 3.89 -6.11 -6.29
N GLN A 128 4.61 -5.31 -7.06
CA GLN A 128 4.05 -4.62 -8.23
C GLN A 128 3.31 -5.57 -9.19
N HIS A 129 3.82 -6.80 -9.36
CA HIS A 129 3.19 -7.84 -10.19
C HIS A 129 1.89 -8.41 -9.62
N ALA A 130 1.57 -8.21 -8.34
CA ALA A 130 0.30 -8.67 -7.77
C ALA A 130 -0.91 -7.99 -8.45
N MET A 131 -0.71 -6.78 -9.00
CA MET A 131 -1.74 -6.07 -9.77
C MET A 131 -2.04 -6.74 -11.12
N ASP A 132 -1.09 -7.53 -11.66
CA ASP A 132 -1.22 -8.25 -12.93
C ASP A 132 -2.06 -9.53 -12.77
N LEU A 133 -2.28 -9.99 -11.54
CA LEU A 133 -3.11 -11.16 -11.23
C LEU A 133 -4.62 -10.86 -11.23
N LEU A 134 -5.00 -9.57 -11.29
CA LEU A 134 -6.40 -9.18 -11.37
C LEU A 134 -6.98 -9.52 -12.74
N ASP A 135 -8.09 -10.26 -12.77
CA ASP A 135 -8.84 -10.50 -14.00
C ASP A 135 -9.45 -9.17 -14.50
N GLY A 136 -8.90 -8.67 -15.61
CA GLY A 136 -9.25 -7.38 -16.18
C GLY A 136 -10.72 -7.24 -16.61
N ASP A 137 -11.41 -8.34 -16.90
CA ASP A 137 -12.79 -8.31 -17.37
C ASP A 137 -13.82 -8.28 -16.22
N ARG A 138 -13.42 -8.62 -15.01
CA ARG A 138 -14.26 -8.55 -13.81
C ARG A 138 -14.35 -7.14 -13.26
N THR A 139 -15.47 -6.82 -12.62
CA THR A 139 -15.57 -5.59 -11.84
C THR A 139 -14.81 -5.68 -10.53
N VAL A 140 -14.54 -4.54 -9.90
CA VAL A 140 -14.01 -4.47 -8.53
C VAL A 140 -14.86 -5.32 -7.59
N PHE A 141 -16.19 -5.19 -7.68
CA PHE A 141 -17.11 -5.90 -6.81
C PHE A 141 -17.11 -7.42 -7.07
N GLN A 142 -17.17 -7.83 -8.33
CA GLN A 142 -17.10 -9.25 -8.72
C GLN A 142 -15.81 -9.91 -8.24
N THR A 143 -14.69 -9.17 -8.28
CA THR A 143 -13.40 -9.67 -7.80
C THR A 143 -13.45 -9.96 -6.30
N LEU A 144 -14.09 -9.08 -5.51
CA LEU A 144 -14.28 -9.30 -4.07
C LEU A 144 -15.25 -10.45 -3.77
N GLU A 145 -16.36 -10.54 -4.51
CA GLU A 145 -17.35 -11.62 -4.35
C GLU A 145 -16.74 -13.00 -4.64
N GLU A 146 -15.94 -13.11 -5.68
CA GLU A 146 -15.33 -14.39 -6.05
C GLU A 146 -14.22 -14.80 -5.07
N ALA A 147 -13.44 -13.84 -4.58
CA ALA A 147 -12.47 -14.11 -3.53
C ALA A 147 -13.13 -14.55 -2.23
N PHE A 148 -14.32 -14.02 -1.92
CA PHE A 148 -15.02 -14.25 -0.66
C PHE A 148 -16.50 -14.61 -0.89
N PRO A 149 -16.81 -15.79 -1.45
CA PRO A 149 -18.18 -16.16 -1.83
C PRO A 149 -19.12 -16.35 -0.64
N GLN A 150 -18.58 -16.48 0.58
CA GLN A 150 -19.34 -16.60 1.82
C GLN A 150 -19.55 -15.25 2.52
N ALA A 151 -18.95 -14.17 2.01
CA ALA A 151 -19.07 -12.84 2.59
C ALA A 151 -20.41 -12.20 2.24
N GLY A 152 -20.99 -11.48 3.21
CA GLY A 152 -22.17 -10.66 2.94
C GLY A 152 -21.85 -9.49 2.00
N GLN A 153 -22.72 -9.25 1.03
CA GLN A 153 -22.67 -8.13 0.07
C GLN A 153 -22.34 -6.78 0.74
N GLY A 154 -23.00 -6.47 1.86
CA GLY A 154 -22.77 -5.23 2.60
C GLY A 154 -21.35 -5.12 3.17
N SER A 155 -20.77 -6.23 3.64
CA SER A 155 -19.38 -6.29 4.12
C SER A 155 -18.38 -6.04 3.00
N LEU A 156 -18.60 -6.66 1.82
CA LEU A 156 -17.74 -6.44 0.65
C LEU A 156 -17.84 -5.00 0.11
N ARG A 157 -19.02 -4.39 0.14
CA ARG A 157 -19.19 -2.97 -0.23
C ARG A 157 -18.54 -2.03 0.79
N ALA A 158 -18.60 -2.37 2.07
CA ALA A 158 -17.89 -1.62 3.12
C ALA A 158 -16.37 -1.71 2.94
N LEU A 159 -15.84 -2.91 2.65
CA LEU A 159 -14.43 -3.12 2.32
C LEU A 159 -14.03 -2.29 1.09
N ALA A 160 -14.77 -2.40 -0.02
CA ALA A 160 -14.52 -1.64 -1.23
C ALA A 160 -14.49 -0.13 -0.94
N GLY A 161 -15.47 0.36 -0.17
CA GLY A 161 -15.54 1.76 0.27
C GLY A 161 -14.36 2.21 1.14
N CYS A 162 -13.91 1.35 2.06
CA CYS A 162 -12.72 1.58 2.89
C CYS A 162 -11.48 1.78 2.00
N PHE A 163 -11.32 0.95 0.97
CA PHE A 163 -10.29 1.08 -0.05
C PHE A 163 -10.63 2.06 -1.16
N GLY A 164 -11.56 2.99 -0.93
CA GLY A 164 -11.86 4.13 -1.81
C GLY A 164 -12.57 3.78 -3.12
N PHE A 165 -13.27 2.66 -3.19
CA PHE A 165 -14.20 2.31 -4.26
C PHE A 165 -15.63 2.53 -3.77
N SER A 166 -16.26 3.62 -4.22
CA SER A 166 -17.59 4.03 -3.75
C SER A 166 -18.55 4.26 -4.91
N GLY A 167 -19.86 4.11 -4.66
CA GLY A 167 -20.87 4.29 -5.70
C GLY A 167 -20.59 3.40 -6.92
N ASP A 168 -20.53 4.01 -8.10
CA ASP A 168 -20.32 3.30 -9.37
C ASP A 168 -18.89 2.75 -9.56
N ASP A 169 -17.93 3.15 -8.71
CA ASP A 169 -16.55 2.67 -8.80
C ASP A 169 -16.44 1.16 -8.61
N VAL A 170 -17.35 0.56 -7.84
CA VAL A 170 -17.36 -0.88 -7.58
C VAL A 170 -17.75 -1.70 -8.82
N GLU A 171 -18.41 -1.05 -9.79
CA GLU A 171 -18.81 -1.65 -11.07
C GLU A 171 -17.76 -1.43 -12.18
N LYS A 172 -16.68 -0.68 -11.90
CA LYS A 172 -15.56 -0.53 -12.84
C LYS A 172 -14.87 -1.86 -13.07
N ARG A 173 -14.56 -2.18 -14.33
CA ARG A 173 -13.74 -3.34 -14.69
C ARG A 173 -12.28 -3.16 -14.26
N CYS A 174 -11.63 -4.22 -13.81
CA CYS A 174 -10.24 -4.17 -13.33
C CYS A 174 -9.25 -3.69 -14.40
N ARG A 175 -9.52 -3.92 -15.70
CA ARG A 175 -8.69 -3.44 -16.81
C ARG A 175 -8.66 -1.92 -16.96
N VAL A 176 -9.68 -1.20 -16.48
CA VAL A 176 -9.74 0.28 -16.57
C VAL A 176 -9.20 0.97 -15.33
N LEU A 177 -8.88 0.20 -14.28
CA LEU A 177 -8.29 0.73 -13.06
C LEU A 177 -6.87 1.23 -13.31
N SER A 178 -6.57 2.40 -12.75
CA SER A 178 -5.20 2.89 -12.60
C SER A 178 -4.35 1.95 -11.74
N GLY A 179 -3.02 2.06 -11.81
CA GLY A 179 -2.12 1.25 -10.96
C GLY A 179 -2.41 1.44 -9.46
N GLY A 180 -2.69 2.67 -9.02
CA GLY A 180 -3.08 2.95 -7.64
C GLY A 180 -4.44 2.37 -7.24
N GLU A 181 -5.41 2.33 -8.14
CA GLU A 181 -6.68 1.61 -7.92
C GLU A 181 -6.44 0.10 -7.82
N LYS A 182 -5.68 -0.50 -8.73
CA LYS A 182 -5.35 -1.93 -8.65
C LYS A 182 -4.64 -2.29 -7.34
N ALA A 183 -3.69 -1.46 -6.90
CA ALA A 183 -3.03 -1.62 -5.61
C ALA A 183 -4.03 -1.65 -4.45
N ARG A 184 -4.99 -0.71 -4.41
CA ARG A 184 -6.05 -0.67 -3.40
C ARG A 184 -6.92 -1.92 -3.41
N LEU A 185 -7.28 -2.43 -4.58
CA LEU A 185 -8.08 -3.66 -4.68
C LEU A 185 -7.32 -4.89 -4.18
N VAL A 186 -6.05 -5.04 -4.57
CA VAL A 186 -5.19 -6.14 -4.07
C VAL A 186 -5.02 -6.06 -2.55
N MET A 187 -4.86 -4.85 -1.99
CA MET A 187 -4.79 -4.66 -0.54
C MET A 187 -6.12 -5.00 0.15
N ALA A 188 -7.25 -4.64 -0.44
CA ALA A 188 -8.57 -5.02 0.06
C ALA A 188 -8.72 -6.54 0.14
N LEU A 189 -8.34 -7.25 -0.93
CA LEU A 189 -8.35 -8.71 -0.97
C LEU A 189 -7.43 -9.29 0.11
N MET A 190 -6.19 -8.82 0.22
CA MET A 190 -5.25 -9.34 1.20
C MET A 190 -5.66 -9.09 2.65
N LEU A 191 -6.28 -7.96 2.95
CA LEU A 191 -6.60 -7.58 4.34
C LEU A 191 -7.96 -8.11 4.79
N TYR A 192 -8.84 -8.52 3.87
CA TYR A 192 -10.12 -9.14 4.23
C TYR A 192 -9.95 -10.53 4.86
N ASP A 193 -9.07 -11.37 4.32
CA ASP A 193 -8.58 -12.60 4.95
C ASP A 193 -7.06 -12.50 5.18
N PRO A 194 -6.64 -11.86 6.28
CA PRO A 194 -5.24 -11.48 6.44
C PRO A 194 -4.33 -12.70 6.59
N PRO A 195 -3.25 -12.79 5.79
CA PRO A 195 -2.17 -13.73 6.04
C PRO A 195 -1.52 -13.41 7.40
N ASN A 196 -0.73 -14.33 7.96
CA ASN A 196 -0.03 -14.07 9.23
C ASN A 196 1.43 -13.68 9.06
N PHE A 197 1.91 -13.71 7.81
CA PHE A 197 3.16 -13.13 7.40
C PHE A 197 2.98 -12.35 6.09
N LEU A 198 3.25 -11.05 6.14
CA LEU A 198 3.19 -10.14 5.00
C LEU A 198 4.59 -9.79 4.51
N VAL A 199 4.83 -9.98 3.22
CA VAL A 199 6.02 -9.49 2.53
C VAL A 199 5.60 -8.38 1.59
N LEU A 200 6.15 -7.17 1.73
CA LEU A 200 5.75 -5.99 0.94
C LEU A 200 6.96 -5.39 0.21
N ASP A 201 6.92 -5.36 -1.12
CA ASP A 201 7.97 -4.75 -1.95
C ASP A 201 7.47 -3.43 -2.54
N GLU A 202 7.93 -2.31 -1.97
CA GLU A 202 7.53 -0.95 -2.33
C GLU A 202 6.01 -0.73 -2.39
N PRO A 203 5.27 -1.06 -1.30
CA PRO A 203 3.80 -1.07 -1.33
C PRO A 203 3.17 0.31 -1.53
N THR A 204 3.92 1.38 -1.27
CA THR A 204 3.49 2.77 -1.39
C THR A 204 3.69 3.36 -2.78
N ASN A 205 4.32 2.64 -3.71
CA ASN A 205 4.54 3.12 -5.06
C ASN A 205 3.21 3.27 -5.81
N HIS A 206 3.10 4.33 -6.61
CA HIS A 206 1.90 4.64 -7.40
C HIS A 206 0.63 4.97 -6.58
N LEU A 207 0.74 5.12 -5.26
CA LEU A 207 -0.36 5.56 -4.40
C LEU A 207 -0.36 7.07 -4.21
N ASP A 208 -1.56 7.66 -4.25
CA ASP A 208 -1.76 9.03 -3.77
C ASP A 208 -1.62 9.11 -2.24
N MET A 209 -1.45 10.34 -1.71
CA MET A 209 -1.19 10.53 -0.29
C MET A 209 -2.31 9.95 0.61
N GLY A 210 -3.57 10.18 0.25
CA GLY A 210 -4.69 9.69 1.05
C GLY A 210 -4.79 8.16 1.08
N THR A 211 -4.40 7.49 0.00
CA THR A 211 -4.34 6.02 -0.06
C THR A 211 -3.18 5.48 0.76
N LYS A 212 -2.03 6.17 0.75
CA LYS A 212 -0.89 5.80 1.61
C LYS A 212 -1.25 5.86 3.09
N GLU A 213 -1.90 6.95 3.53
CA GLU A 213 -2.34 7.12 4.92
C GLU A 213 -3.28 5.99 5.36
N MET A 214 -4.29 5.68 4.54
CA MET A 214 -5.21 4.57 4.77
C MET A 214 -4.47 3.23 4.87
N LEU A 215 -3.49 2.98 4.00
CA LEU A 215 -2.70 1.75 4.03
C LEU A 215 -1.87 1.63 5.31
N ILE A 216 -1.23 2.73 5.73
CA ILE A 216 -0.45 2.79 6.96
C ILE A 216 -1.36 2.51 8.16
N GLU A 217 -2.55 3.11 8.21
CA GLU A 217 -3.53 2.88 9.28
C GLU A 217 -3.99 1.41 9.32
N ALA A 218 -4.32 0.82 8.18
CA ALA A 218 -4.71 -0.59 8.10
C ALA A 218 -3.59 -1.53 8.56
N LEU A 219 -2.35 -1.30 8.11
CA LEU A 219 -1.19 -2.13 8.47
C LEU A 219 -0.68 -1.88 9.89
N ALA A 220 -0.92 -0.70 10.48
CA ALA A 220 -0.59 -0.44 11.88
C ALA A 220 -1.40 -1.35 12.81
N ASN A 221 -2.68 -1.58 12.48
CA ASN A 221 -3.59 -2.45 13.23
C ASN A 221 -3.43 -3.94 12.91
N TYR A 222 -2.77 -4.29 11.81
CA TYR A 222 -2.49 -5.69 11.44
C TYR A 222 -1.52 -6.33 12.45
N GLU A 223 -1.94 -7.35 13.21
CA GLU A 223 -1.11 -7.96 14.27
C GLU A 223 -0.08 -9.02 13.80
N GLY A 224 -0.05 -9.33 12.51
CA GLY A 224 0.83 -10.36 11.98
C GLY A 224 2.28 -9.90 11.83
N THR A 225 3.08 -10.78 11.24
CA THR A 225 4.51 -10.56 11.00
C THR A 225 4.69 -9.83 9.66
N MET A 226 5.68 -8.95 9.55
CA MET A 226 5.96 -8.22 8.31
C MET A 226 7.44 -8.18 7.95
N LEU A 227 7.73 -8.30 6.65
CA LEU A 227 9.03 -8.02 6.05
C LEU A 227 8.82 -7.11 4.84
N PHE A 228 9.35 -5.89 4.86
CA PHE A 228 9.02 -4.92 3.82
C PHE A 228 10.15 -4.00 3.41
N VAL A 229 10.07 -3.53 2.17
CA VAL A 229 10.94 -2.50 1.58
C VAL A 229 10.06 -1.32 1.21
N SER A 230 10.48 -0.11 1.56
CA SER A 230 9.78 1.11 1.17
C SER A 230 10.75 2.28 1.11
N HIS A 231 10.55 3.15 0.13
CA HIS A 231 11.18 4.48 0.09
C HIS A 231 10.38 5.57 0.83
N ASP A 232 9.29 5.23 1.54
CA ASP A 232 8.43 6.20 2.23
C ASP A 232 8.76 6.26 3.74
N ARG A 233 9.30 7.39 4.21
CA ARG A 233 9.72 7.55 5.62
C ARG A 233 8.57 7.39 6.60
N HIS A 234 7.39 7.87 6.25
CA HIS A 234 6.24 7.81 7.13
C HIS A 234 5.77 6.35 7.27
N PHE A 235 5.76 5.62 6.17
CA PHE A 235 5.48 4.18 6.15
C PHE A 235 6.48 3.39 7.01
N LEU A 236 7.79 3.62 6.80
CA LEU A 236 8.84 2.98 7.57
C LEU A 236 8.71 3.26 9.07
N ALA A 237 8.54 4.54 9.44
CA ALA A 237 8.44 4.97 10.84
C ALA A 237 7.20 4.42 11.54
N ALA A 238 6.07 4.35 10.84
CA ALA A 238 4.80 3.90 11.42
C ALA A 238 4.74 2.39 11.65
N LEU A 239 5.39 1.60 10.78
CA LEU A 239 5.16 0.16 10.72
C LEU A 239 6.32 -0.70 11.22
N SER A 240 7.56 -0.21 11.18
CA SER A 240 8.72 -1.04 11.54
C SER A 240 8.98 -1.07 13.04
N ASN A 241 9.39 -2.23 13.54
CA ASN A 241 9.92 -2.40 14.90
C ASN A 241 11.30 -3.09 14.92
N ARG A 242 11.81 -3.43 13.74
CA ARG A 242 13.16 -3.96 13.48
C ARG A 242 13.65 -3.39 12.16
N VAL A 243 14.96 -3.19 12.05
CA VAL A 243 15.60 -2.74 10.80
C VAL A 243 16.67 -3.73 10.37
N LEU A 244 16.59 -4.17 9.13
CA LEU A 244 17.60 -4.99 8.46
C LEU A 244 18.31 -4.13 7.42
N GLU A 245 19.53 -3.71 7.70
CA GLU A 245 20.33 -2.95 6.74
C GLU A 245 21.19 -3.89 5.90
N VAL A 246 21.04 -3.81 4.57
CA VAL A 246 21.79 -4.60 3.61
C VAL A 246 22.84 -3.70 2.96
N THR A 247 24.12 -3.97 3.24
CA THR A 247 25.28 -3.26 2.70
C THR A 247 26.13 -4.19 1.83
N PRO A 248 27.06 -3.65 1.03
CA PRO A 248 28.03 -4.47 0.31
C PRO A 248 28.92 -5.35 1.21
N GLU A 249 29.15 -4.92 2.46
CA GLU A 249 29.99 -5.62 3.44
C GLU A 249 29.23 -6.71 4.22
N GLY A 250 27.90 -6.71 4.18
CA GLY A 250 27.08 -7.70 4.86
C GLY A 250 25.71 -7.16 5.27
N ILE A 251 25.07 -7.86 6.20
CA ILE A 251 23.77 -7.45 6.74
C ILE A 251 23.92 -7.05 8.21
N HIS A 252 23.34 -5.93 8.58
CA HIS A 252 23.29 -5.43 9.95
C HIS A 252 21.85 -5.42 10.48
N GLN A 253 21.67 -5.99 11.66
CA GLN A 253 20.37 -6.07 12.32
C GLN A 253 20.30 -5.05 13.46
N TYR A 254 19.23 -4.26 13.49
CA TYR A 254 18.96 -3.30 14.54
C TYR A 254 17.65 -3.65 15.24
N GLY A 255 17.72 -3.75 16.57
CA GLY A 255 16.54 -3.68 17.41
C GLY A 255 15.98 -2.25 17.42
N GLY A 256 14.66 -2.12 17.44
CA GLY A 256 13.97 -0.84 17.32
C GLY A 256 13.46 -0.57 15.91
N GLY A 257 12.44 0.29 15.79
CA GLY A 257 11.89 0.69 14.50
C GLY A 257 12.79 1.68 13.74
N TYR A 258 12.38 2.05 12.54
CA TYR A 258 13.09 2.99 11.67
C TYR A 258 13.44 4.31 12.37
N THR A 259 12.52 4.87 13.17
CA THR A 259 12.76 6.10 13.93
C THR A 259 13.95 5.99 14.89
N GLU A 260 14.07 4.85 15.58
CA GLU A 260 15.19 4.59 16.49
C GLU A 260 16.50 4.35 15.74
N TYR A 261 16.43 3.65 14.60
CA TYR A 261 17.58 3.46 13.71
C TYR A 261 18.14 4.82 13.26
N VAL A 262 17.31 5.72 12.73
CA VAL A 262 17.74 7.06 12.28
C VAL A 262 18.33 7.86 13.44
N ALA A 263 17.70 7.84 14.61
CA ALA A 263 18.21 8.54 15.79
C ALA A 263 19.58 8.01 16.24
N ARG A 264 19.84 6.72 16.08
CA ARG A 264 21.08 6.05 16.51
C ARG A 264 22.22 6.19 15.48
N THR A 265 21.92 6.07 14.19
CA THR A 265 22.94 6.02 13.13
C THR A 265 23.12 7.35 12.43
N GLY A 266 22.14 8.26 12.52
CA GLY A 266 22.08 9.48 11.72
C GLY A 266 21.84 9.23 10.23
N GLN A 267 21.58 7.97 9.84
CA GLN A 267 21.37 7.57 8.45
C GLN A 267 19.89 7.42 8.16
N GLU A 268 19.49 7.83 6.97
CA GLU A 268 18.13 7.67 6.47
C GLU A 268 18.12 6.68 5.29
N ALA A 269 16.94 6.22 4.88
CA ALA A 269 16.81 5.36 3.71
C ALA A 269 17.47 5.96 2.45
N PRO A 270 18.34 5.23 1.74
CA PRO A 270 18.90 5.72 0.48
C PRO A 270 17.80 6.00 -0.56
N GLY A 271 17.95 7.09 -1.33
CA GLY A 271 17.00 7.48 -2.38
C GLY A 271 15.91 8.47 -1.95
N LEU A 272 15.90 8.88 -0.68
CA LEU A 272 15.03 9.92 -0.15
C LEU A 272 15.51 11.32 -0.56
N ARG A 273 14.90 11.92 -1.60
CA ARG A 273 14.92 13.39 -1.74
C ARG A 273 13.68 13.94 -1.06
N SER A 274 13.90 14.89 -0.16
CA SER A 274 12.90 15.71 0.54
C SER A 274 11.86 16.31 -0.39
#